data_AF-A0A434BMN9-F1
#
_entry.id   AF-A0A434BMN9-F1
#
_cell.length_a   1.000
_cell.length_b   1.000
_cell.length_c   1.000
_cell.angle_alpha   90.00
_cell.angle_beta   90.00
_cell.angle_gamma   90.00
#
_symmetry.space_group_name_H-M   'P 1'
#
loop_
_entity.id
_entity.type
_entity.pdbx_description
1 polymer ?
#
loop_
_entity_poly.entity_id
_entity_poly.type
_entity_poly.pdbx_seq_one_letter_code
_entity_poly.pdbx_strand_id
1 'polypeptide(L)' 'MNWLLDLTPDEWNAVRLSIKVATVAMLASLPPGILIALLLARGQFWGKTLLNGLVHLPLILPPVVTGYLLLLTF' A
#
# COMPACT_ATOMS: atom_id res chain seq x y z
N MET A 1 -17.77 16.61 -20.24
CA MET A 1 -17.12 15.66 -19.32
C MET A 1 -17.20 14.25 -19.92
N ASN A 2 -16.84 14.12 -21.20
CA ASN A 2 -17.22 12.96 -22.02
C ASN A 2 -16.05 11.98 -22.21
N TRP A 3 -14.83 12.44 -21.93
CA TRP A 3 -13.60 11.66 -21.97
C TRP A 3 -13.61 10.41 -21.08
N LEU A 4 -14.46 10.36 -20.04
CA LEU A 4 -14.67 9.17 -19.22
C LEU A 4 -15.56 8.13 -19.92
N LEU A 5 -16.48 8.58 -20.78
CA LEU A 5 -17.39 7.72 -21.54
C LEU A 5 -16.76 7.24 -22.86
N ASP A 6 -15.72 7.94 -23.34
CA ASP A 6 -15.00 7.65 -24.58
C ASP A 6 -13.79 6.70 -24.39
N LEU A 7 -13.68 6.02 -23.24
CA LEU A 7 -12.63 5.04 -22.99
C LEU A 7 -12.86 3.75 -23.81
N THR A 8 -11.76 3.22 -24.33
CA THR A 8 -11.75 1.89 -24.96
C THR A 8 -12.10 0.79 -23.94
N PRO A 9 -12.57 -0.38 -24.40
CA PRO A 9 -12.86 -1.51 -23.51
C PRO A 9 -11.67 -1.91 -22.62
N ASP A 10 -10.44 -1.83 -23.15
CA ASP A 10 -9.22 -2.16 -22.42
C ASP A 10 -8.87 -1.14 -21.33
N GLU A 11 -9.08 0.15 -21.60
CA GLU A 11 -8.92 1.21 -20.60
C GLU A 11 -9.94 1.05 -19.45
N TRP A 12 -11.18 0.68 -19.78
CA TRP A 12 -12.20 0.36 -18.76
C TRP A 12 -11.82 -0.86 -17.92
N ASN A 13 -11.23 -1.89 -18.53
CA ASN A 13 -10.70 -3.04 -17.81
C ASN A 13 -9.57 -2.65 -16.86
N ALA A 14 -8.64 -1.80 -17.30
CA ALA A 14 -7.57 -1.28 -16.46
C ALA A 14 -8.12 -0.50 -15.27
N VAL A 15 -9.09 0.41 -15.48
CA VAL A 15 -9.75 1.16 -14.41
C VAL A 15 -10.40 0.22 -13.39
N ARG A 16 -11.17 -0.77 -13.86
CA ARG A 16 -11.82 -1.75 -12.98
C ARG A 16 -10.81 -2.56 -12.17
N LEU A 17 -9.70 -2.96 -12.80
CA LEU A 17 -8.63 -3.69 -12.14
C LEU A 17 -7.94 -2.82 -11.07
N SER A 18 -7.60 -1.58 -11.39
CA SER A 18 -6.98 -0.63 -10.46
C SER A 18 -7.87 -0.39 -9.23
N ILE A 19 -9.17 -0.16 -9.43
CA ILE A 19 -10.13 0.02 -8.32
C ILE A 19 -10.17 -1.24 -7.45
N LYS A 20 -10.27 -2.42 -8.07
CA LYS A 20 -10.31 -3.69 -7.35
C LYS A 20 -9.05 -3.89 -6.51
N VAL A 21 -7.87 -3.72 -7.11
CA VAL A 21 -6.59 -3.91 -6.43
C VAL A 21 -6.41 -2.90 -5.30
N ALA A 22 -6.67 -1.61 -5.56
CA ALA A 22 -6.53 -0.57 -4.55
C ALA A 22 -7.49 -0.79 -3.36
N THR A 23 -8.74 -1.18 -3.62
CA THR A 23 -9.74 -1.43 -2.57
C THR A 23 -9.35 -2.63 -1.72
N VAL A 24 -8.94 -3.74 -2.35
CA VAL A 24 -8.52 -4.95 -1.63
C VAL A 24 -7.26 -4.67 -0.81
N ALA A 25 -6.26 -4.00 -1.40
CA ALA A 25 -5.03 -3.64 -0.71
C ALA A 25 -5.27 -2.70 0.48
N MET A 26 -6.15 -1.69 0.33
CA MET A 26 -6.54 -0.80 1.41
C MET A 26 -7.21 -1.58 2.55
N LEU A 27 -8.24 -2.38 2.26
CA LEU A 27 -8.96 -3.12 3.29
C LEU A 27 -8.10 -4.18 3.98
N ALA A 28 -7.22 -4.85 3.24
CA ALA A 28 -6.30 -5.84 3.79
C ALA A 28 -5.22 -5.21 4.68
N SER A 29 -4.71 -4.03 4.31
CA SER A 29 -3.67 -3.33 5.07
C SER A 29 -4.22 -2.51 6.25
N LEU A 30 -5.51 -2.17 6.24
CA LEU A 30 -6.12 -1.30 7.24
C LEU A 30 -6.07 -1.87 8.67
N PRO A 31 -6.50 -3.13 8.96
CA PRO A 31 -6.42 -3.67 10.31
C PRO A 31 -5.00 -3.71 10.89
N PRO A 32 -3.98 -4.31 10.24
CA PRO A 32 -2.62 -4.31 10.78
C PRO A 32 -2.03 -2.89 10.84
N GLY A 33 -2.34 -2.03 9.88
CA GLY A 33 -1.90 -0.63 9.87
C GLY A 33 -2.39 0.14 11.10
N ILE A 34 -3.68 0.03 11.44
CA ILE A 34 -4.27 0.67 12.62
C ILE A 34 -3.65 0.11 13.91
N LEU A 35 -3.47 -1.21 14.02
CA LEU A 35 -2.85 -1.83 15.20
C LEU A 35 -1.41 -1.33 15.41
N ILE A 36 -0.61 -1.29 14.36
CA ILE A 36 0.78 -0.77 14.40
C ILE A 36 0.78 0.71 14.75
N ALA A 37 -0.12 1.51 14.17
CA ALA A 37 -0.24 2.93 14.47
C ALA A 37 -0.59 3.18 15.95
N LEU A 38 -1.54 2.41 16.51
CA LEU A 38 -1.90 2.47 17.94
C LEU A 38 -0.71 2.09 18.83
N LEU A 39 0.01 1.03 18.47
CA LEU A 39 1.17 0.53 19.20
C LEU A 39 2.33 1.54 19.17
N LEU A 40 2.59 2.19 18.04
CA LEU A 40 3.59 3.26 17.94
C LEU A 40 3.15 4.55 18.66
N ALA A 41 1.87 4.91 18.59
CA ALA A 41 1.35 6.12 19.22
C ALA A 41 1.33 6.02 20.76
N ARG A 42 0.95 4.86 21.31
CA ARG A 42 0.75 4.69 22.77
C ARG A 42 1.83 3.85 23.45
N GLY A 43 2.55 3.00 22.72
CA GLY A 43 3.55 2.11 23.30
C GLY A 43 4.87 2.81 23.63
N GLN A 44 5.47 2.43 24.76
CA GLN A 44 6.82 2.79 25.17
C GLN A 44 7.62 1.49 25.35
N PHE A 45 8.21 0.98 24.27
CA PHE A 45 8.95 -0.28 24.25
C PHE A 45 10.26 -0.11 23.49
N TRP A 46 11.26 -0.92 23.85
CA TRP A 46 12.64 -0.84 23.34
C TRP A 46 12.75 -0.92 21.80
N GLY A 47 11.92 -1.74 21.14
CA GLY A 47 11.92 -1.93 19.68
C GLY A 47 11.19 -0.85 18.87
N LYS A 48 10.70 0.22 19.51
CA LYS A 48 9.84 1.23 18.86
C LYS A 48 10.51 1.93 17.67
N THR A 49 11.79 2.28 17.80
CA THR A 49 12.55 2.92 16.72
C THR A 49 12.69 2.02 15.50
N LEU A 50 12.95 0.73 15.71
CA LEU A 50 13.07 -0.25 14.62
C LEU A 50 11.73 -0.40 13.89
N LEU A 51 10.64 -0.60 14.63
CA LEU A 51 9.30 -0.71 14.04
C LEU A 51 8.92 0.56 13.26
N ASN A 52 9.23 1.74 13.81
CA ASN A 52 8.99 3.01 13.13
C ASN A 52 9.76 3.09 11.81
N GLY A 53 11.04 2.70 11.81
CA GLY A 53 11.85 2.60 10.60
C GLY A 53 11.23 1.65 9.57
N LEU A 54 10.88 0.42 9.98
CA LEU A 54 10.28 -0.58 9.09
C LEU A 54 8.99 -0.10 8.41
N VAL A 55 8.13 0.60 9.14
CA VAL A 55 6.87 1.14 8.60
C VAL A 55 7.12 2.25 7.56
N HIS A 56 8.16 3.06 7.76
CA HIS A 56 8.50 4.16 6.85
C HIS A 56 9.43 3.76 5.69
N LEU A 57 10.08 2.59 5.77
CA LEU A 57 10.99 2.11 4.73
C LEU A 57 10.38 2.17 3.32
N PRO A 58 9.16 1.67 3.06
CA PRO A 58 8.59 1.68 1.71
C PRO A 58 8.41 3.08 1.11
N LEU A 59 8.31 4.12 1.94
CA LEU A 59 8.18 5.52 1.52
C LEU A 59 9.52 6.16 1.18
N ILE A 60 10.61 5.67 1.77
CA ILE A 60 11.97 6.18 1.56
C ILE A 60 12.66 5.43 0.41
N LEU A 61 12.32 4.15 0.22
CA LEU A 61 12.86 3.33 -0.86
C LEU A 61 12.30 3.77 -2.23
N PRO A 62 13.12 3.71 -3.30
CA PRO A 62 12.62 3.88 -4.65
C PRO A 62 11.53 2.83 -4.95
N PRO A 63 10.47 3.18 -5.70
CA PRO A 63 9.36 2.25 -5.98
C PRO A 63 9.82 0.97 -6.70
N VAL A 64 10.89 1.06 -7.50
CA VAL A 64 11.50 -0.08 -8.18
C VAL A 64 12.07 -1.09 -7.17
N VAL A 65 12.68 -0.62 -6.07
CA VAL A 65 13.24 -1.50 -5.03
C VAL A 65 12.11 -2.21 -4.29
N THR A 66 11.05 -1.49 -3.94
CA THR A 66 9.85 -2.08 -3.32
C THR A 66 9.24 -3.15 -4.23
N GLY A 67 9.12 -2.88 -5.53
CA GLY A 67 8.64 -3.86 -6.52
C GLY A 67 9.54 -5.09 -6.63
N TYR A 68 10.86 -4.92 -6.64
CA TYR A 68 11.81 -6.03 -6.68
C TYR A 68 11.73 -6.93 -5.45
N LEU A 69 11.57 -6.34 -4.26
CA LEU A 69 11.36 -7.12 -3.03
C LEU A 69 10.09 -7.96 -3.11
N LEU A 70 8.98 -7.38 -3.59
CA LEU A 70 7.73 -8.12 -3.78
C LEU A 70 7.92 -9.30 -4.73
N LEU A 71 8.60 -9.10 -5.86
CA LEU A 71 8.91 -10.14 -6.85
C LEU A 71 9.76 -11.28 -6.27
N LEU A 72 10.70 -10.98 -5.37
CA LEU A 72 11.50 -12.03 -4.73
C LEU A 72 10.71 -12.83 -3.68
N THR A 73 9.68 -12.23 -3.08
CA THR A 73 8.94 -12.81 -1.96
C THR A 73 7.66 -13.56 -2.35
N PHE A 74 7.09 -13.28 -3.52
CA PHE A 74 5.83 -13.86 -4.02
C PHE A 74 6.01 -14.34 -5.46
#